data_AF-A0A259FRE5-F1
#
_entry.id   AF-A0A259FRE5-F1
#
_cell.length_a   1.000
_cell.length_b   1.000
_cell.length_c   1.000
_cell.angle_alpha   90.00
_cell.angle_beta   90.00
_cell.angle_gamma   90.00
#
_symmetry.space_group_name_H-M   'P 1'
#
loop_
_entity.id
_entity.type
_entity.pdbx_description
1 polymer ?
#
loop_
_entity_poly.entity_id
_entity_poly.type
_entity_poly.pdbx_seq_one_letter_code
_entity_poly.pdbx_strand_id
1 'polypeptide(L)'
;MGIAAVTLFCVVAVLGLNWAGYPISTIFGNTDTNALRNQLLQMHQRIDQMQSLKDQYASLANPLPAQLANTKNVSSKMQMSSSDSMTFAPIDGKTPDAKELLKLATSMNERLEIAEKQWLGELRVLHQLPTGAPIAKNAGMSSDYGTRIDPFTKTLTHHAGIDFKAEHGTPILATGDGVVAKVDVD
;
A
#
# COMPACT_ATOMS: atom_id res chain seq x y z
N MET A 1 68.17 2.77 -11.38
CA MET A 1 67.46 4.07 -11.35
C MET A 1 66.03 3.94 -11.93
N GLY A 2 65.21 2.99 -11.46
CA GLY A 2 64.00 2.57 -12.21
C GLY A 2 62.64 2.75 -11.51
N ILE A 3 62.58 3.02 -10.19
CA ILE A 3 61.32 3.03 -9.44
C ILE A 3 60.81 4.46 -9.18
N ALA A 4 61.71 5.44 -9.10
CA ALA A 4 61.36 6.86 -8.92
C ALA A 4 60.73 7.49 -10.17
N ALA A 5 61.05 7.00 -11.37
CA ALA A 5 60.51 7.55 -12.62
C ALA A 5 59.05 7.10 -12.88
N VAL A 6 58.66 5.89 -12.44
CA VAL A 6 57.32 5.33 -12.67
C VAL A 6 56.29 5.95 -11.71
N THR A 7 56.68 6.19 -10.46
CA THR A 7 55.81 6.81 -9.45
C THR A 7 55.55 8.29 -9.74
N LEU A 8 56.54 9.02 -10.23
CA LEU A 8 56.38 10.42 -10.65
C LEU A 8 55.46 10.55 -11.88
N PHE A 9 55.50 9.56 -12.80
CA PHE A 9 54.63 9.56 -13.99
C PHE A 9 53.15 9.32 -13.63
N CYS A 10 52.85 8.48 -12.64
CA CYS A 10 51.49 8.30 -12.13
C CYS A 10 50.94 9.56 -11.45
N VAL A 11 51.74 10.27 -10.66
CA VAL A 11 51.30 11.51 -10.00
C VAL A 11 51.07 12.63 -11.01
N VAL A 12 51.91 12.75 -12.04
CA VAL A 12 51.75 13.73 -13.11
C VAL A 12 50.54 13.43 -14.01
N ALA A 13 50.22 12.16 -14.28
CA ALA A 13 49.01 11.79 -15.02
C ALA A 13 47.73 12.15 -14.25
N VAL A 14 47.70 11.92 -12.94
CA VAL A 14 46.56 12.25 -12.07
C VAL A 14 46.38 13.77 -11.94
N LEU A 15 47.47 14.54 -11.90
CA LEU A 15 47.41 16.01 -11.85
C LEU A 15 47.07 16.63 -13.22
N GLY A 16 47.54 16.05 -14.32
CA GLY A 16 47.27 16.53 -15.69
C GLY A 16 45.81 16.39 -16.13
N LEU A 17 45.10 15.37 -15.64
CA LEU A 17 43.67 15.17 -15.90
C LEU A 17 42.78 16.24 -15.24
N ASN A 18 43.27 16.94 -14.23
CA ASN A 18 42.52 17.98 -13.51
C ASN A 18 42.52 19.33 -14.28
N TRP A 19 43.48 19.55 -15.19
CA TRP A 19 43.58 20.79 -15.96
C TRP A 19 42.68 20.82 -17.21
N ALA A 20 42.18 19.67 -17.64
CA ALA A 20 41.27 19.52 -18.78
C ALA A 20 39.78 19.57 -18.40
N GLY A 21 39.45 19.94 -17.16
CA GLY A 21 38.06 20.11 -16.72
C GLY A 21 37.28 18.81 -16.53
N TYR A 22 37.97 17.66 -16.48
CA TYR A 22 37.33 16.39 -16.11
C TYR A 22 37.23 16.31 -14.59
N PRO A 23 36.02 16.34 -14.01
CA PRO A 23 35.90 16.23 -12.56
C PRO A 23 36.37 14.84 -12.11
N ILE A 24 37.22 14.79 -11.08
CA ILE A 24 37.75 13.56 -10.47
C ILE A 24 36.64 12.61 -10.00
N SER A 25 35.43 13.12 -9.77
CA SER A 25 34.24 12.32 -9.45
C SER A 25 33.83 11.34 -10.57
N THR A 26 34.28 11.56 -11.81
CA THR A 26 33.98 10.67 -12.96
C THR A 26 34.87 9.42 -13.00
N ILE A 27 35.96 9.37 -12.22
CA ILE A 27 36.92 8.26 -12.25
C ILE A 27 36.60 7.19 -11.18
N PHE A 28 35.83 7.51 -10.12
CA PHE A 28 35.58 6.59 -8.99
C PHE A 28 34.12 6.49 -8.49
N GLY A 29 33.15 7.07 -9.18
CA GLY A 29 31.73 6.84 -8.89
C GLY A 29 31.17 5.70 -9.74
N ASN A 30 31.08 4.48 -9.21
CA ASN A 30 30.48 3.36 -9.94
C ASN A 30 28.98 3.68 -10.20
N THR A 31 28.62 4.05 -11.42
CA THR A 31 27.24 4.44 -11.81
C THR A 31 26.20 3.41 -11.37
N ASP A 32 26.58 2.13 -11.36
CA ASP A 32 25.73 1.02 -10.96
C ASP A 32 25.40 1.04 -9.46
N THR A 33 26.31 1.52 -8.60
CA THR A 33 26.06 1.59 -7.14
C THR A 33 25.09 2.72 -6.79
N ASN A 34 25.16 3.85 -7.50
CA ASN A 34 24.19 4.93 -7.36
C ASN A 34 22.82 4.51 -7.90
N ALA A 35 22.77 3.82 -9.04
CA ALA A 35 21.53 3.29 -9.60
C ALA A 35 20.88 2.28 -8.64
N LEU A 36 21.66 1.35 -8.07
CA LEU A 36 21.18 0.38 -7.09
C LEU A 36 20.66 1.07 -5.82
N ARG A 37 21.40 2.05 -5.29
CA ARG A 37 20.96 2.84 -4.14
C ARG A 37 19.60 3.50 -4.41
N ASN A 38 19.42 4.09 -5.59
CA ASN A 38 18.15 4.71 -5.97
C ASN A 38 17.02 3.68 -6.09
N GLN A 39 17.26 2.50 -6.66
CA GLN A 39 16.28 1.41 -6.71
C GLN A 39 15.87 0.93 -5.31
N LEU A 40 16.83 0.78 -4.39
CA LEU A 40 16.54 0.39 -3.00
C LEU A 40 15.73 1.46 -2.25
N LEU A 41 16.03 2.74 -2.47
CA LEU A 41 15.24 3.84 -1.89
C LEU A 41 13.81 3.85 -2.42
N GLN A 42 13.61 3.67 -3.73
CA GLN A 42 12.28 3.55 -4.33
C GLN A 42 11.53 2.34 -3.77
N MET A 43 12.20 1.20 -3.63
CA MET A 43 11.63 -0.01 -3.06
C MET A 43 11.12 0.22 -1.63
N HIS A 44 11.92 0.88 -0.78
CA HIS A 44 11.51 1.20 0.58
C HIS A 44 10.27 2.09 0.63
N GLN A 45 10.25 3.16 -0.17
CA GLN A 45 9.10 4.06 -0.25
C GLN A 45 7.82 3.35 -0.69
N ARG A 46 7.91 2.46 -1.68
CA ARG A 46 6.76 1.67 -2.16
C ARG A 46 6.25 0.69 -1.11
N ILE A 47 7.15 0.06 -0.35
CA ILE A 47 6.75 -0.83 0.75
C ILE A 47 5.95 -0.05 1.80
N ASP A 48 6.38 1.16 2.16
CA ASP A 48 5.66 2.02 3.10
C ASP A 48 4.28 2.44 2.57
N GLN A 49 4.20 2.76 1.27
CA GLN A 49 2.92 3.06 0.60
C GLN A 49 1.97 1.85 0.62
N MET A 50 2.49 0.66 0.33
CA MET A 50 1.71 -0.58 0.36
C MET A 50 1.19 -0.90 1.77
N GLN A 51 1.97 -0.64 2.82
CA GLN A 51 1.52 -0.80 4.20
C GLN A 51 0.34 0.14 4.49
N SER A 52 0.46 1.41 4.13
CA SER A 52 -0.64 2.38 4.26
C SER A 52 -1.90 1.93 3.50
N LEU A 53 -1.76 1.46 2.25
CA LEU A 53 -2.90 0.98 1.46
C LEU A 53 -3.61 -0.21 2.12
N LYS A 54 -2.83 -1.15 2.67
CA LYS A 54 -3.35 -2.29 3.39
C LYS A 54 -4.08 -1.88 4.66
N ASP A 55 -3.55 -0.92 5.41
CA ASP A 55 -4.19 -0.41 6.63
C ASP A 55 -5.51 0.30 6.30
N GLN A 56 -5.53 1.10 5.23
CA GLN A 56 -6.77 1.71 4.73
C GLN A 56 -7.79 0.64 4.34
N TYR A 57 -7.40 -0.35 3.55
CA TYR A 57 -8.27 -1.46 3.17
C TYR A 57 -8.82 -2.19 4.39
N ALA A 58 -7.98 -2.49 5.38
CA ALA A 58 -8.40 -3.17 6.60
C ALA A 58 -9.44 -2.36 7.39
N SER A 59 -9.28 -1.03 7.43
CA SER A 59 -10.22 -0.15 8.13
C SER A 59 -11.60 -0.08 7.47
N LEU A 60 -11.68 -0.21 6.13
CA LEU A 60 -12.94 -0.27 5.41
C LEU A 60 -13.57 -1.67 5.42
N ALA A 61 -12.76 -2.72 5.28
CA ALA A 61 -13.25 -4.09 5.13
C ALA A 61 -13.80 -4.68 6.43
N ASN A 62 -13.33 -4.20 7.59
CA ASN A 62 -13.78 -4.69 8.89
C ASN A 62 -14.32 -3.54 9.74
N PRO A 63 -15.61 -3.18 9.63
CA PRO A 63 -16.20 -2.02 10.32
C PRO A 63 -16.38 -2.20 11.85
N LEU A 64 -15.76 -3.22 12.47
CA LEU A 64 -15.72 -3.36 13.94
C LEU A 64 -14.88 -2.22 14.54
N PRO A 65 -15.30 -1.61 15.68
CA PRO A 65 -14.69 -0.38 16.16
C PRO A 65 -13.20 -0.56 16.40
N ALA A 66 -12.41 0.38 15.89
CA ALA A 66 -11.00 0.60 16.23
C ALA A 66 -10.72 0.81 17.74
N GLN A 67 -11.72 0.64 18.62
CA GLN A 67 -11.60 0.65 20.07
C GLN A 67 -11.15 -0.70 20.66
N LEU A 68 -11.07 -1.78 19.88
CA LEU A 68 -10.35 -3.01 20.29
C LEU A 68 -8.87 -3.00 19.87
N ALA A 69 -8.25 -1.81 19.80
CA ALA A 69 -6.79 -1.66 19.68
C ALA A 69 -6.01 -2.15 20.93
N ASN A 70 -6.62 -2.99 21.77
CA ASN A 70 -5.96 -3.69 22.86
C ASN A 70 -6.33 -5.19 22.87
N THR A 71 -6.15 -5.86 21.74
CA THR A 71 -6.01 -7.31 21.72
C THR A 71 -4.70 -7.66 21.03
N LYS A 72 -3.67 -7.92 21.83
CA LYS A 72 -2.43 -8.60 21.40
C LYS A 72 -2.66 -10.01 20.82
N ASN A 73 -3.90 -10.42 20.53
CA ASN A 73 -4.28 -11.76 20.09
C ASN A 73 -5.61 -11.74 19.30
N VAL A 74 -5.68 -11.10 18.13
CA VAL A 74 -6.68 -11.47 17.11
C VAL A 74 -5.97 -11.62 15.78
N SER A 75 -5.40 -12.81 15.61
CA SER A 75 -5.00 -13.35 14.31
C SER A 75 -6.26 -13.63 13.49
N SER A 76 -6.90 -12.59 12.94
CA SER A 76 -7.77 -12.78 11.78
C SER A 76 -6.89 -13.03 10.57
N LYS A 77 -6.60 -14.31 10.34
CA LYS A 77 -5.91 -14.85 9.18
C LYS A 77 -6.79 -14.65 7.94
N MET A 78 -6.91 -13.42 7.45
CA MET A 78 -7.28 -13.20 6.05
C MET A 78 -6.01 -13.40 5.23
N GLN A 79 -5.87 -14.62 4.71
CA GLN A 79 -4.92 -14.97 3.66
C GLN A 79 -5.32 -14.21 2.40
N MET A 80 -4.90 -12.95 2.31
CA MET A 80 -4.62 -12.41 0.99
C MET A 80 -3.43 -13.17 0.44
N SER A 81 -3.58 -13.64 -0.79
CA SER A 81 -2.58 -14.42 -1.52
C SER A 81 -1.20 -13.89 -1.20
N SER A 82 -0.48 -14.63 -0.36
CA SER A 82 0.93 -14.42 -0.16
C SER A 82 1.52 -14.62 -1.54
N SER A 83 1.76 -13.53 -2.28
CA SER A 83 2.73 -13.55 -3.37
C SER A 83 3.94 -14.24 -2.78
N ASP A 84 4.24 -15.44 -3.30
CA ASP A 84 5.19 -16.42 -2.76
C ASP A 84 6.23 -15.78 -1.86
N SER A 85 6.37 -16.30 -0.64
CA SER A 85 7.46 -15.91 0.25
C SER A 85 8.75 -15.89 -0.55
N MET A 86 9.25 -14.69 -0.85
CA MET A 86 10.52 -14.50 -1.53
C MET A 86 11.58 -14.95 -0.55
N THR A 87 11.92 -16.23 -0.61
CA THR A 87 12.99 -16.84 0.18
C THR A 87 14.27 -16.12 -0.23
N PHE A 88 14.77 -15.23 0.63
CA PHE A 88 16.04 -14.58 0.41
C PHE A 88 17.12 -15.65 0.58
N ALA A 89 17.70 -16.10 -0.53
CA ALA A 89 18.81 -17.06 -0.48
C ALA A 89 19.97 -16.42 0.32
N PRO A 90 20.66 -17.20 1.19
CA PRO A 90 21.86 -16.72 1.86
C PRO A 90 22.84 -16.19 0.80
N ILE A 91 23.38 -14.99 1.03
CA ILE A 91 24.42 -14.43 0.15
C ILE A 91 25.66 -15.30 0.39
N ASP A 92 25.84 -16.33 -0.43
CA ASP A 92 27.11 -17.03 -0.56
C ASP A 92 28.19 -15.96 -0.80
N GLY A 93 29.29 -16.02 -0.07
CA GLY A 93 30.32 -14.96 0.03
C GLY A 93 31.05 -14.56 -1.27
N LYS A 94 30.51 -14.87 -2.45
CA LYS A 94 30.80 -14.18 -3.71
C LYS A 94 29.98 -12.89 -3.74
N THR A 95 30.66 -11.74 -3.72
CA THR A 95 30.01 -10.45 -3.98
C THR A 95 29.26 -10.55 -5.31
N PRO A 96 27.92 -10.51 -5.32
CA PRO A 96 27.16 -10.60 -6.56
C PRO A 96 27.57 -9.44 -7.47
N ASP A 97 27.64 -9.70 -8.78
CA ASP A 97 28.00 -8.65 -9.74
C ASP A 97 27.00 -7.50 -9.61
N ALA A 98 27.51 -6.25 -9.59
CA ALA A 98 26.70 -5.07 -9.33
C ALA A 98 25.53 -4.94 -10.33
N LYS A 99 25.75 -5.44 -11.55
CA LYS A 99 24.77 -5.48 -12.62
C LYS A 99 23.65 -6.50 -12.39
N GLU A 100 23.96 -7.65 -11.80
CA GLU A 100 22.96 -8.66 -11.43
C GLU A 100 22.07 -8.15 -10.30
N LEU A 101 22.66 -7.52 -9.28
CA LEU A 101 21.93 -6.88 -8.18
C LEU A 101 21.02 -5.77 -8.68
N LEU A 102 21.50 -4.94 -9.61
CA LEU A 102 20.69 -3.90 -10.21
C LEU A 102 19.50 -4.49 -10.98
N LYS A 103 19.73 -5.53 -11.79
CA LYS A 103 18.65 -6.20 -12.52
C LYS A 103 17.60 -6.81 -11.58
N LEU A 104 18.05 -7.44 -10.49
CA LEU A 104 17.16 -7.99 -9.48
C LEU A 104 16.35 -6.88 -8.79
N ALA A 105 17.01 -5.82 -8.34
CA ALA A 105 16.37 -4.68 -7.67
C ALA A 105 15.32 -4.02 -8.56
N THR A 106 15.63 -3.78 -9.84
CA THR A 106 14.67 -3.26 -10.82
C THR A 106 13.47 -4.19 -10.98
N SER A 107 13.70 -5.50 -11.13
CA SER A 107 12.59 -6.47 -11.26
C SER A 107 11.71 -6.56 -10.01
N MET A 108 12.28 -6.36 -8.82
CA MET A 108 11.51 -6.30 -7.57
C MET A 108 10.68 -5.02 -7.51
N ASN A 109 11.25 -3.88 -7.89
CA ASN A 109 10.55 -2.61 -7.94
C ASN A 109 9.36 -2.65 -8.91
N GLU A 110 9.52 -3.27 -10.08
CA GLU A 110 8.44 -3.49 -11.06
C GLU A 110 7.31 -4.36 -10.47
N ARG A 111 7.66 -5.45 -9.77
CA ARG A 111 6.66 -6.31 -9.11
C ARG A 111 5.90 -5.57 -8.01
N LEU A 112 6.58 -4.73 -7.23
CA LEU A 112 5.95 -3.90 -6.21
C LEU A 112 5.01 -2.87 -6.84
N GLU A 113 5.38 -2.27 -7.96
CA GLU A 113 4.51 -1.33 -8.67
C GLU A 113 3.22 -2.01 -9.16
N ILE A 114 3.32 -3.23 -9.70
CA ILE A 114 2.14 -4.01 -10.12
C ILE A 114 1.26 -4.32 -8.90
N ALA A 115 1.86 -4.77 -7.80
CA ALA A 115 1.13 -5.07 -6.57
C ALA A 115 0.42 -3.81 -6.03
N GLU A 116 1.10 -2.67 -5.98
CA GLU A 116 0.53 -1.38 -5.57
C GLU A 116 -0.69 -1.00 -6.42
N LYS A 117 -0.57 -1.11 -7.75
CA LYS A 117 -1.68 -0.86 -8.68
C LYS A 117 -2.88 -1.79 -8.43
N GLN A 118 -2.61 -3.06 -8.14
CA GLN A 118 -3.67 -4.01 -7.80
C GLN A 118 -4.39 -3.60 -6.51
N TRP A 119 -3.64 -3.28 -5.45
CA TRP A 119 -4.20 -2.83 -4.18
C TRP A 119 -5.03 -1.56 -4.31
N LEU A 120 -4.58 -0.59 -5.10
CA LEU A 120 -5.35 0.62 -5.40
C LEU A 120 -6.66 0.31 -6.13
N GLY A 121 -6.65 -0.70 -7.02
CA GLY A 121 -7.85 -1.20 -7.68
C GLY A 121 -8.84 -1.83 -6.69
N GLU A 122 -8.35 -2.69 -5.81
CA GLU A 122 -9.18 -3.34 -4.77
C GLU A 122 -9.77 -2.31 -3.79
N LEU A 123 -8.98 -1.34 -3.35
CA LEU A 123 -9.43 -0.25 -2.48
C LEU A 123 -10.55 0.57 -3.15
N ARG A 124 -10.39 0.90 -4.44
CA ARG A 124 -11.42 1.62 -5.21
C ARG A 124 -12.74 0.86 -5.27
N VAL A 125 -12.68 -0.45 -5.50
CA VAL A 125 -13.88 -1.30 -5.50
C VAL A 125 -14.52 -1.28 -4.11
N LEU A 126 -13.73 -1.39 -3.04
CA LEU A 126 -14.24 -1.37 -1.68
C LEU A 126 -14.94 -0.05 -1.33
N HIS A 127 -14.42 1.09 -1.79
CA HIS A 127 -15.08 2.40 -1.61
C HIS A 127 -16.44 2.50 -2.31
N GLN A 128 -16.66 1.77 -3.40
CA GLN A 128 -17.95 1.75 -4.11
C GLN A 128 -18.97 0.83 -3.45
N LEU A 129 -18.54 -0.07 -2.57
CA LEU A 129 -19.44 -0.95 -1.84
C LEU A 129 -20.08 -0.20 -0.66
N PRO A 130 -21.38 -0.41 -0.38
CA PRO A 130 -22.09 0.24 0.72
C PRO A 130 -21.71 -0.37 2.08
N THR A 131 -20.47 -0.19 2.49
CA THR A 131 -19.86 -0.79 3.70
C THR A 131 -19.89 0.14 4.91
N GLY A 132 -20.00 1.45 4.69
CA GLY A 132 -20.11 2.46 5.74
C GLY A 132 -21.48 2.45 6.43
N ALA A 133 -21.53 2.97 7.66
CA ALA A 133 -22.79 3.15 8.38
C ALA A 133 -23.54 4.40 7.88
N PRO A 134 -24.85 4.32 7.59
CA PRO A 134 -25.63 5.46 7.07
C PRO A 134 -25.91 6.54 8.12
N ILE A 135 -25.60 6.28 9.40
CA ILE A 135 -25.73 7.22 10.52
C ILE A 135 -24.45 7.22 11.37
N ALA A 136 -23.98 8.40 11.77
CA ALA A 136 -22.69 8.57 12.45
C ALA A 136 -22.63 7.98 13.88
N LYS A 137 -23.79 7.87 14.55
CA LYS A 137 -23.89 7.24 15.86
C LYS A 137 -24.59 5.91 15.67
N ASN A 138 -24.03 4.84 16.26
CA ASN A 138 -24.72 3.55 16.41
C ASN A 138 -25.91 3.74 17.35
N ALA A 139 -26.99 4.32 16.85
CA ALA A 139 -28.21 4.59 17.60
C ALA A 139 -29.09 3.34 17.77
N GLY A 140 -28.57 2.19 17.36
CA GLY A 140 -29.22 0.89 17.43
C GLY A 140 -30.09 0.65 16.19
N MET A 141 -30.02 -0.58 15.69
CA MET A 141 -30.98 -1.06 14.70
C MET A 141 -32.33 -1.25 15.41
N SER A 142 -33.39 -0.63 14.91
CA SER A 142 -34.74 -0.85 15.43
C SER A 142 -35.38 -2.11 14.85
N SER A 143 -34.86 -2.59 13.71
CA SER A 143 -35.50 -3.59 12.87
C SER A 143 -34.52 -4.27 11.92
N ASP A 144 -34.47 -5.59 11.97
CA ASP A 144 -33.69 -6.43 11.05
C ASP A 144 -34.38 -6.65 9.70
N TYR A 145 -33.56 -7.02 8.71
CA TYR A 145 -33.99 -7.48 7.40
C TYR A 145 -34.63 -8.87 7.47
N GLY A 146 -35.63 -9.13 6.63
CA GLY A 146 -36.22 -10.45 6.42
C GLY A 146 -37.67 -10.57 6.86
N THR A 147 -38.11 -11.80 7.10
CA THR A 147 -39.51 -12.12 7.34
C THR A 147 -39.88 -11.99 8.81
N ARG A 148 -40.87 -11.14 9.11
CA ARG A 148 -41.35 -10.89 10.47
C ARG A 148 -42.79 -10.37 10.48
N ILE A 149 -43.36 -10.21 11.67
CA ILE A 149 -44.72 -9.69 11.84
C ILE A 149 -44.68 -8.18 11.65
N ASP A 150 -45.43 -7.69 10.67
CA ASP A 150 -45.55 -6.26 10.40
C ASP A 150 -46.37 -5.57 11.51
N PRO A 151 -45.90 -4.42 12.05
CA PRO A 151 -46.55 -3.76 13.17
C PRO A 151 -47.90 -3.14 12.83
N PHE A 152 -48.20 -2.86 11.56
CA PHE A 152 -49.45 -2.24 11.11
C PHE A 152 -50.48 -3.30 10.69
N THR A 153 -50.08 -4.27 9.88
CA THR A 153 -50.99 -5.30 9.36
C THR A 153 -51.12 -6.51 10.28
N LYS A 154 -50.19 -6.69 11.23
CA LYS A 154 -50.10 -7.85 12.14
C LYS A 154 -49.97 -9.20 11.42
N THR A 155 -49.55 -9.19 10.15
CA THR A 155 -49.30 -10.40 9.35
C THR A 155 -47.81 -10.59 9.09
N LEU A 156 -47.44 -11.83 8.76
CA LEU A 156 -46.07 -12.19 8.40
C LEU A 156 -45.73 -11.60 7.03
N THR A 157 -44.77 -10.67 6.99
CA THR A 157 -44.36 -9.94 5.78
C THR A 157 -42.84 -9.92 5.66
N HIS A 158 -42.33 -9.84 4.43
CA HIS A 158 -40.90 -9.70 4.16
C HIS A 158 -40.49 -8.22 4.14
N HIS A 159 -39.62 -7.83 5.06
CA HIS A 159 -39.05 -6.48 5.13
C HIS A 159 -37.72 -6.44 4.36
N ALA A 160 -37.70 -5.70 3.26
CA ALA A 160 -36.56 -5.63 2.34
C ALA A 160 -35.45 -4.64 2.80
N GLY A 161 -35.53 -4.15 4.03
CA GLY A 161 -34.60 -3.16 4.56
C GLY A 161 -34.45 -3.28 6.07
N ILE A 162 -33.48 -2.54 6.59
CA ILE A 162 -33.22 -2.35 8.01
C ILE A 162 -33.59 -0.92 8.38
N ASP A 163 -34.15 -0.72 9.57
CA ASP A 163 -34.40 0.64 10.07
C ASP A 163 -33.47 0.96 11.24
N PHE A 164 -32.99 2.20 11.23
CA PHE A 164 -32.15 2.74 12.27
C PHE A 164 -32.94 3.71 13.12
N LYS A 165 -32.81 3.62 14.44
CA LYS A 165 -33.37 4.60 15.34
C LYS A 165 -32.54 5.89 15.24
N ALA A 166 -33.17 7.05 15.04
CA ALA A 166 -32.47 8.34 15.00
C ALA A 166 -33.39 9.47 15.47
N GLU A 167 -32.80 10.55 15.99
CA GLU A 167 -33.55 11.78 16.30
C GLU A 167 -33.83 12.57 15.03
N HIS A 168 -34.91 13.36 15.03
CA HIS A 168 -35.23 14.21 13.89
C HIS A 168 -34.10 15.20 13.61
N GLY A 169 -33.71 15.34 12.33
CA GLY A 169 -32.59 16.16 11.90
C GLY A 169 -31.22 15.45 11.95
N THR A 170 -31.17 14.16 12.30
CA THR A 170 -29.93 13.37 12.20
C THR A 170 -29.45 13.32 10.74
N PRO A 171 -28.20 13.70 10.44
CA PRO A 171 -27.66 13.62 9.08
C PRO A 171 -27.59 12.17 8.58
N ILE A 172 -28.00 11.97 7.32
CA ILE A 172 -27.87 10.69 6.61
C ILE A 172 -26.59 10.75 5.77
N LEU A 173 -25.75 9.73 5.89
CA LEU A 173 -24.46 9.63 5.21
C LEU A 173 -24.54 8.60 4.07
N ALA A 174 -23.77 8.83 3.01
CA ALA A 174 -23.56 7.82 1.98
C ALA A 174 -22.74 6.66 2.56
N THR A 175 -23.19 5.43 2.31
CA THR A 175 -22.52 4.21 2.79
C THR A 175 -21.37 3.76 1.89
N GLY A 176 -21.22 4.39 0.72
CA GLY A 176 -20.16 4.18 -0.25
C GLY A 176 -20.20 5.25 -1.34
N ASP A 177 -19.16 5.29 -2.16
CA ASP A 177 -19.03 6.23 -3.27
C ASP A 177 -20.04 5.92 -4.37
N GLY A 178 -20.66 6.96 -4.93
CA GLY A 178 -21.64 6.80 -6.00
C GLY A 178 -22.17 8.12 -6.51
N VAL A 179 -23.19 8.03 -7.35
CA VAL A 179 -23.92 9.18 -7.90
C VAL A 179 -25.41 9.05 -7.58
N VAL A 180 -26.06 10.17 -7.27
CA VAL A 180 -27.50 10.18 -6.99
C VAL A 180 -28.26 9.98 -8.31
N ALA A 181 -28.94 8.84 -8.45
CA ALA A 181 -29.71 8.52 -9.65
C ALA A 181 -31.19 8.96 -9.58
N LYS A 182 -31.76 9.05 -8.38
CA LYS A 182 -33.15 9.43 -8.14
C LYS A 182 -33.26 10.24 -6.85
N VAL A 183 -34.09 11.28 -6.88
CA VAL A 183 -34.58 12.00 -5.71
C VAL A 183 -36.10 12.01 -5.80
N ASP A 184 -36.78 11.73 -4.70
CA ASP A 184 -38.23 11.74 -4.61
C ASP A 184 -38.65 12.52 -3.36
N VAL A 185 -39.85 13.04 -3.37
CA VAL A 185 -40.50 13.65 -2.20
C VAL A 185 -41.86 12.99 -2.06
N ASP A 186 -42.13 12.43 -0.88
CA ASP A 186 -43.39 11.75 -0.57
C ASP A 186 -44.59 12.70 -0.62
#